data_AF-A0A2V5QHD9-F1
#
_entry.id   AF-A0A2V5QHD9-F1
#
_cell.length_a   1.000
_cell.length_b   1.000
_cell.length_c   1.000
_cell.angle_alpha   90.00
_cell.angle_beta   90.00
_cell.angle_gamma   90.00
#
_symmetry.space_group_name_H-M   'P 1'
#
loop_
_entity.id
_entity.type
_entity.pdbx_description
1 polymer ?
#
loop_
_entity_poly.entity_id
_entity_poly.type
_entity_poly.pdbx_seq_one_letter_code
_entity_poly.pdbx_strand_id
1 'polypeptide(L)'
;MRYFRPAMTWLDKLERRFGFLAIPGLIRIVIGFTALVWALMLLNPGFASVLDLDPARIRHGQVWRLVTYIFIPRGIGAPGPMQTLWVVLALWFLWFIGEGLERAWAPFRLTLYFLVGMIGTTVAAFFFGSNFSNGMLIASLFFAFARFYP
;
A
#
# COMPACT_ATOMS: atom_id res chain seq x y z
N MET A 1 12.76 -4.74 -44.17
CA MET A 1 12.44 -4.19 -42.83
C MET A 1 12.23 -5.36 -41.86
N ARG A 2 13.18 -5.61 -40.94
CA ARG A 2 13.00 -6.60 -39.86
C ARG A 2 12.20 -5.93 -38.75
N TYR A 3 10.97 -6.40 -38.51
CA TYR A 3 10.23 -6.05 -37.30
C TYR A 3 10.99 -6.58 -36.09
N PHE A 4 11.69 -5.71 -35.37
CA PHE A 4 12.23 -6.03 -34.06
C PHE A 4 11.04 -6.11 -33.09
N ARG A 5 10.47 -7.30 -32.90
CA ARG A 5 9.54 -7.50 -31.77
C ARG A 5 10.40 -7.47 -30.51
N PRO A 6 10.26 -6.47 -29.62
CA PRO A 6 10.95 -6.52 -28.35
C PRO A 6 10.59 -7.84 -27.67
N ALA A 7 11.60 -8.55 -27.15
CA ALA A 7 11.38 -9.81 -26.46
C ALA A 7 10.39 -9.57 -25.31
N MET A 8 9.34 -10.40 -25.24
CA MET A 8 8.33 -10.33 -24.18
C MET A 8 9.04 -10.35 -22.82
N THR A 9 8.87 -9.29 -22.03
CA THR A 9 9.49 -9.23 -20.71
C THR A 9 8.81 -10.26 -19.80
N TRP A 10 9.50 -10.67 -18.73
CA TRP A 10 8.90 -11.55 -17.72
C TRP A 10 7.62 -10.94 -17.12
N LEU A 11 7.61 -9.62 -16.95
CA LEU A 11 6.44 -8.85 -16.50
C LEU A 11 5.28 -8.98 -17.50
N ASP A 12 5.53 -8.87 -18.81
CA ASP A 12 4.47 -9.01 -19.82
C ASP A 12 3.87 -10.43 -19.85
N LYS A 13 4.70 -11.45 -19.57
CA LYS A 13 4.21 -12.84 -19.43
C LYS A 13 3.34 -13.02 -18.18
N LEU A 14 3.75 -12.42 -17.06
CA LEU A 14 2.98 -12.39 -15.82
C LEU A 14 1.66 -11.66 -16.01
N GLU A 15 1.67 -10.50 -16.66
CA GLU A 15 0.46 -9.72 -16.98
C GLU A 15 -0.49 -10.50 -17.87
N ARG A 16 0.02 -11.21 -18.89
CA ARG A 16 -0.82 -12.05 -19.76
C ARG A 16 -1.47 -13.22 -19.01
N ARG A 17 -0.85 -13.73 -17.94
CA ARG A 17 -1.35 -14.87 -17.16
C ARG A 17 -2.21 -14.45 -15.96
N PHE A 18 -1.87 -13.33 -15.34
CA PHE A 18 -2.45 -12.85 -14.08
C PHE A 18 -3.04 -11.44 -14.20
N GLY A 19 -3.34 -10.98 -15.41
CA GLY A 19 -3.90 -9.64 -15.64
C GLY A 19 -5.21 -9.37 -14.88
N PHE A 20 -5.94 -10.42 -14.47
CA PHE A 20 -7.10 -10.31 -13.60
C PHE A 20 -6.78 -9.78 -12.19
N LEU A 21 -5.51 -9.81 -11.76
CA LEU A 21 -5.05 -9.21 -10.50
C LEU A 21 -4.85 -7.69 -10.61
N ALA A 22 -4.94 -7.11 -11.81
CA ALA A 22 -4.87 -5.66 -11.94
C ALA A 22 -6.08 -5.02 -11.22
N ILE A 23 -5.82 -4.19 -10.23
CA ILE A 23 -6.84 -3.42 -9.51
C ILE A 23 -6.71 -1.96 -9.95
N PRO A 24 -7.55 -1.48 -10.89
CA PRO A 24 -7.58 -0.08 -11.28
C PRO A 24 -7.94 0.80 -10.09
N GLY A 25 -7.17 1.86 -9.87
CA GLY A 25 -7.37 2.75 -8.73
C GLY A 25 -7.04 2.13 -7.37
N LEU A 26 -6.16 1.11 -7.32
CA LEU A 26 -5.76 0.46 -6.06
C LEU A 26 -5.41 1.47 -4.97
N ILE A 27 -4.60 2.49 -5.30
CA ILE A 27 -4.17 3.50 -4.33
C ILE A 27 -5.35 4.37 -3.87
N ARG A 28 -6.31 4.69 -4.75
CA ARG A 28 -7.55 5.40 -4.38
C ARG A 28 -8.38 4.60 -3.38
N ILE A 29 -8.48 3.29 -3.58
CA ILE A 29 -9.16 2.37 -2.65
C ILE A 29 -8.45 2.38 -1.29
N VAL A 30 -7.12 2.23 -1.28
CA VAL A 30 -6.32 2.29 -0.05
C VAL A 30 -6.52 3.61 0.69
N ILE A 31 -6.54 4.73 -0.01
CA ILE A 31 -6.78 6.06 0.56
C ILE A 31 -8.17 6.18 1.16
N GLY A 32 -9.20 5.73 0.45
CA GLY A 32 -10.59 5.75 0.94
C GLY A 32 -10.75 4.95 2.24
N PHE A 33 -10.20 3.73 2.28
CA PHE A 33 -10.22 2.93 3.51
C PHE A 33 -9.33 3.51 4.61
N THR A 34 -8.20 4.13 4.28
CA THR A 34 -7.35 4.80 5.28
C THR A 34 -8.07 5.97 5.91
N ALA A 35 -8.80 6.78 5.12
CA ALA A 35 -9.63 7.86 5.64
C ALA A 35 -10.74 7.33 6.56
N LEU A 36 -11.40 6.23 6.17
CA LEU A 36 -12.43 5.58 6.99
C LEU A 36 -11.85 5.06 8.32
N VAL A 37 -10.72 4.34 8.27
CA VAL A 37 -10.04 3.82 9.47
C VAL A 37 -9.60 4.96 10.37
N TRP A 38 -9.08 6.06 9.81
CA TRP A 38 -8.74 7.24 10.58
C TRP A 38 -9.95 7.83 11.30
N ALA A 39 -11.10 7.98 10.63
CA ALA A 39 -12.33 8.44 11.24
C ALA A 39 -12.81 7.51 12.37
N LEU A 40 -12.71 6.19 12.17
CA LEU A 40 -13.02 5.21 13.23
C LEU A 40 -12.06 5.28 14.41
N MET A 41 -10.78 5.58 14.17
CA MET A 41 -9.78 5.79 15.23
C MET A 41 -10.05 7.07 16.05
N LEU A 42 -10.69 8.09 15.48
CA LEU A 42 -11.14 9.26 16.24
C LEU A 42 -12.24 8.91 17.25
N LEU A 43 -13.12 7.97 16.90
CA LEU A 43 -14.19 7.49 17.77
C LEU A 43 -13.68 6.47 18.80
N ASN A 44 -12.77 5.60 18.37
CA ASN A 44 -12.16 4.58 19.21
C ASN A 44 -10.66 4.47 18.90
N PRO A 45 -9.78 5.14 19.68
CA PRO A 45 -8.33 5.09 19.46
C PRO A 45 -7.75 3.67 19.47
N GLY A 46 -8.39 2.72 20.17
CA GLY A 46 -7.99 1.32 20.22
C GLY A 46 -8.28 0.52 18.94
N PHE A 47 -9.07 1.08 18.00
CA PHE A 47 -9.48 0.38 16.79
C PHE A 47 -8.30 -0.06 15.91
N ALA A 48 -7.22 0.73 15.89
CA ALA A 48 -6.00 0.38 15.14
C ALA A 48 -5.41 -0.98 15.56
N SER A 49 -5.54 -1.35 16.83
CA SER A 49 -5.01 -2.63 17.35
C SER A 49 -5.74 -3.86 16.80
N VAL A 50 -6.98 -3.69 16.31
CA VAL A 50 -7.77 -4.77 15.68
C VAL A 50 -7.30 -5.06 14.25
N LEU A 51 -6.80 -4.02 13.59
CA LEU A 51 -6.34 -4.06 12.20
C LEU A 51 -4.85 -4.32 12.05
N ASP A 52 -4.07 -4.10 13.13
CA ASP A 52 -2.62 -4.18 13.12
C ASP A 52 -2.07 -5.54 12.68
N LEU A 53 -0.88 -5.54 12.11
CA LEU A 53 -0.16 -6.73 11.73
C LEU A 53 0.46 -7.39 12.96
N ASP A 54 -0.20 -8.43 13.47
CA ASP A 54 0.22 -9.18 14.66
C ASP A 54 0.32 -10.68 14.32
N PRO A 55 1.55 -11.21 14.14
CA PRO A 55 1.76 -12.63 13.82
C PRO A 55 1.22 -13.60 14.88
N ALA A 56 1.19 -13.22 16.15
CA ALA A 56 0.63 -14.08 17.20
C ALA A 56 -0.88 -14.19 17.00
N ARG A 57 -1.59 -13.07 16.82
CA ARG A 57 -3.03 -13.09 16.59
C ARG A 57 -3.44 -13.68 15.26
N ILE A 58 -2.62 -13.55 14.21
CA ILE A 58 -2.86 -14.22 12.92
C ILE A 58 -2.87 -15.75 13.11
N ARG A 59 -1.93 -16.30 13.89
CA ARG A 59 -1.90 -17.74 14.24
C ARG A 59 -3.13 -18.19 15.05
N HIS A 60 -3.80 -17.26 15.73
CA HIS A 60 -5.07 -17.51 16.43
C HIS A 60 -6.33 -17.24 15.57
N GLY A 61 -6.19 -17.13 14.25
CA GLY A 61 -7.31 -17.04 13.30
C GLY A 61 -7.64 -15.62 12.83
N GLN A 62 -6.90 -14.59 13.26
CA GLN A 62 -7.13 -13.20 12.83
C GLN A 62 -6.48 -12.88 11.48
N VAL A 63 -6.85 -13.63 10.43
CA VAL A 63 -6.21 -13.60 9.11
C VAL A 63 -6.41 -12.28 8.35
N TRP A 64 -7.44 -11.50 8.68
CA TRP A 64 -7.67 -10.17 8.07
C TRP A 64 -6.51 -9.20 8.29
N ARG A 65 -5.73 -9.39 9.36
CA ARG A 65 -4.55 -8.58 9.70
C ARG A 65 -3.45 -8.60 8.64
N LEU A 66 -3.47 -9.60 7.75
CA LEU A 66 -2.56 -9.69 6.59
C LEU A 66 -2.87 -8.63 5.52
N VAL A 67 -4.04 -8.01 5.58
CA VAL A 67 -4.48 -6.99 4.62
C VAL A 67 -4.79 -5.68 5.33
N THR A 68 -5.50 -5.70 6.46
CA THR A 68 -6.07 -4.49 7.09
C THR A 68 -5.03 -3.49 7.59
N TYR A 69 -3.82 -3.93 7.91
CA TYR A 69 -2.76 -3.07 8.44
C TYR A 69 -2.37 -1.95 7.47
N ILE A 70 -2.60 -2.14 6.16
CA ILE A 70 -2.28 -1.16 5.12
C ILE A 70 -3.14 0.11 5.21
N PHE A 71 -4.31 0.02 5.85
CA PHE A 71 -5.23 1.14 5.99
C PHE A 71 -5.02 1.94 7.27
N ILE A 72 -4.05 1.56 8.11
CA ILE A 72 -3.78 2.30 9.35
C ILE A 72 -2.91 3.52 9.01
N PRO A 73 -3.34 4.75 9.32
CA PRO A 73 -2.55 5.97 9.06
C PRO A 73 -1.41 6.12 10.09
N ARG A 74 -0.39 5.25 10.03
CA ARG A 74 0.74 5.26 10.98
C ARG A 74 1.79 6.29 10.60
N GLY A 75 2.29 7.03 11.58
CA GLY A 75 3.41 7.95 11.39
C GLY A 75 3.07 9.18 10.54
N ILE A 76 1.79 9.48 10.36
CA ILE A 76 1.34 10.65 9.60
C ILE A 76 1.14 11.83 10.55
N GLY A 77 2.10 12.77 10.52
CA GLY A 77 2.11 13.96 11.35
C GLY A 77 2.48 13.72 12.82
N ALA A 78 2.88 14.78 13.51
CA ALA A 78 3.07 14.73 14.95
C ALA A 78 1.71 14.73 15.68
N PRO A 79 1.56 14.00 16.80
CA PRO A 79 0.37 14.11 17.65
C PRO A 79 0.15 15.57 18.06
N GLY A 80 -1.09 16.05 17.92
CA GLY A 80 -1.43 17.44 18.26
C GLY A 80 -2.59 18.00 17.44
N PRO A 81 -2.92 19.29 17.63
CA PRO A 81 -4.07 19.93 16.98
C PRO A 81 -3.98 19.92 15.44
N MET A 82 -2.77 19.80 14.89
CA MET A 82 -2.53 19.78 13.45
C MET A 82 -2.57 18.37 12.83
N GLN A 83 -2.78 17.31 13.62
CA GLN A 83 -2.73 15.93 13.11
C GLN A 83 -3.73 15.68 11.97
N THR A 84 -4.95 16.21 12.08
CA THR A 84 -5.97 16.11 11.01
C THR A 84 -5.48 16.70 9.69
N LEU A 85 -4.83 17.86 9.75
CA LEU A 85 -4.26 18.51 8.57
C LEU A 85 -3.17 17.64 7.92
N TRP A 86 -2.28 17.06 8.73
CA TRP A 86 -1.24 16.16 8.24
C TRP A 86 -1.80 14.90 7.59
N VAL A 87 -2.85 14.32 8.16
CA VAL A 87 -3.52 13.15 7.59
C VAL A 87 -4.15 13.48 6.25
N VAL A 88 -4.92 14.57 6.16
CA VAL A 88 -5.52 15.01 4.90
C VAL A 88 -4.45 15.28 3.84
N LEU A 89 -3.37 15.98 4.20
CA LEU A 89 -2.27 16.27 3.29
C LEU A 89 -1.57 15.00 2.79
N ALA A 90 -1.31 14.04 3.68
CA ALA A 90 -0.69 12.77 3.31
C ALA A 90 -1.58 11.93 2.39
N LEU A 91 -2.90 11.89 2.64
CA LEU A 91 -3.84 11.20 1.76
C LEU A 91 -3.93 11.85 0.38
N TRP A 92 -3.96 13.19 0.32
CA TRP A 92 -3.91 13.93 -0.94
C TRP A 92 -2.61 13.65 -1.71
N PHE A 93 -1.47 13.67 -1.02
CA PHE A 93 -0.18 13.40 -1.63
C PHE A 93 -0.06 11.96 -2.13
N LEU A 94 -0.54 10.99 -1.35
CA LEU A 94 -0.58 9.59 -1.76
C LEU A 94 -1.50 9.39 -2.97
N TRP A 95 -2.60 10.13 -3.07
CA TRP A 95 -3.47 10.09 -4.23
C TRP A 95 -2.75 10.58 -5.49
N PHE A 96 -2.08 11.73 -5.39
CA PHE A 96 -1.31 12.31 -6.48
C PHE A 96 -0.23 11.34 -7.00
N ILE A 97 0.54 10.76 -6.10
CA ILE A 97 1.56 9.76 -6.43
C ILE A 97 0.94 8.51 -7.06
N GLY A 98 -0.14 8.00 -6.45
CA GLY A 98 -0.83 6.81 -6.90
C GLY A 98 -1.33 6.94 -8.34
N GLU A 99 -1.98 8.07 -8.66
CA GLU A 99 -2.44 8.36 -10.02
C GLU A 99 -1.28 8.48 -11.01
N GLY A 100 -0.21 9.18 -10.66
CA GLY A 100 0.95 9.32 -11.54
C GLY A 100 1.63 7.98 -11.82
N LEU A 101 1.82 7.15 -10.79
CA LEU A 101 2.39 5.81 -10.94
C LEU A 101 1.48 4.89 -11.74
N GLU A 102 0.18 4.88 -11.49
CA GLU A 102 -0.75 4.00 -12.21
C GLU A 102 -0.75 4.33 -13.71
N ARG A 103 -0.66 5.62 -14.07
CA ARG A 103 -0.54 6.07 -15.47
C ARG A 103 0.81 5.69 -16.09
N ALA A 104 1.90 5.77 -15.32
CA ALA A 104 3.25 5.45 -15.80
C ALA A 104 3.50 3.93 -15.95
N TRP A 105 2.90 3.10 -15.09
CA TRP A 105 3.16 1.67 -15.01
C TRP A 105 2.05 0.76 -15.52
N ALA A 106 0.84 1.28 -15.68
CA ALA A 106 -0.41 0.52 -15.78
C ALA A 106 -0.85 -0.15 -14.46
N PRO A 107 -2.16 -0.41 -14.29
CA PRO A 107 -2.73 -0.91 -13.03
C PRO A 107 -2.16 -2.25 -12.56
N PHE A 108 -1.85 -3.16 -13.50
CA PHE A 108 -1.32 -4.48 -13.16
C PHE A 108 0.03 -4.38 -12.44
N ARG A 109 0.97 -3.62 -13.00
CA ARG A 109 2.33 -3.51 -12.45
C ARG A 109 2.33 -2.78 -11.11
N LEU A 110 1.49 -1.75 -10.95
CA LEU A 110 1.30 -1.08 -9.67
C LEU A 110 0.71 -2.03 -8.61
N THR A 111 -0.30 -2.82 -8.98
CA THR A 111 -0.90 -3.80 -8.07
C THR A 111 0.11 -4.85 -7.65
N LEU A 112 0.87 -5.40 -8.61
CA LEU A 112 1.92 -6.38 -8.33
C LEU A 112 3.00 -5.80 -7.41
N TYR A 113 3.46 -4.58 -7.69
CA TYR A 113 4.44 -3.87 -6.86
C TYR A 113 3.94 -3.72 -5.41
N PHE A 114 2.69 -3.30 -5.24
CA PHE A 114 2.07 -3.12 -3.94
C PHE A 114 1.93 -4.45 -3.18
N LEU A 115 1.47 -5.50 -3.85
CA LEU A 115 1.32 -6.84 -3.26
C LEU A 115 2.65 -7.44 -2.84
N VAL A 116 3.70 -7.30 -3.66
CA VAL A 116 5.06 -7.77 -3.30
C VAL A 116 5.56 -7.04 -2.04
N GLY A 117 5.33 -5.73 -1.97
CA GLY A 117 5.60 -4.97 -0.75
C GLY A 117 4.85 -5.55 0.45
N MET A 118 3.54 -5.76 0.33
CA MET A 118 2.72 -6.29 1.43
C MET A 118 3.22 -7.65 1.93
N ILE A 119 3.58 -8.54 1.02
CA ILE A 119 4.15 -9.86 1.35
C ILE A 119 5.48 -9.67 2.07
N GLY A 120 6.36 -8.79 1.58
CA GLY A 120 7.64 -8.49 2.23
C GLY A 120 7.47 -7.96 3.66
N THR A 121 6.55 -7.02 3.87
CA THR A 121 6.22 -6.50 5.21
C THR A 121 5.66 -7.59 6.12
N THR A 122 4.76 -8.43 5.60
CA THR A 122 4.19 -9.56 6.33
C THR A 122 5.28 -10.53 6.77
N VAL A 123 6.11 -10.98 5.83
CA VAL A 123 7.22 -11.89 6.11
C VAL A 123 8.15 -11.28 7.17
N ALA A 124 8.56 -10.02 7.00
CA ALA A 124 9.39 -9.33 7.98
C ALA A 124 8.73 -9.30 9.37
N ALA A 125 7.42 -9.05 9.46
CA ALA A 125 6.73 -9.07 10.75
C ALA A 125 6.75 -10.45 11.42
N PHE A 126 6.62 -11.54 10.64
CA PHE A 126 6.70 -12.90 11.19
C PHE A 126 8.10 -13.25 11.72
N PHE A 127 9.16 -12.71 11.13
CA PHE A 127 10.55 -12.99 11.56
C PHE A 127 11.05 -12.04 12.64
N PHE A 128 10.68 -10.76 12.60
CA PHE A 128 11.24 -9.71 13.44
C PHE A 128 10.23 -9.08 14.43
N GLY A 129 8.96 -9.50 14.40
CA GLY A 129 7.90 -9.04 15.32
C GLY A 129 6.96 -7.99 14.74
N SER A 130 5.96 -7.55 15.53
CA SER A 130 4.81 -6.73 15.08
C SER A 130 5.09 -5.22 14.89
N ASN A 131 6.35 -4.80 14.76
CA ASN A 131 6.71 -3.37 14.63
C ASN A 131 6.65 -2.85 13.19
N PHE A 132 6.26 -3.69 12.22
CA PHE A 132 6.19 -3.28 10.82
C PHE A 132 4.85 -2.63 10.51
N SER A 133 4.92 -1.57 9.71
CA SER A 133 3.78 -0.78 9.28
C SER A 133 3.72 -0.66 7.77
N ASN A 134 2.62 -0.07 7.29
CA ASN A 134 2.50 0.38 5.91
C ASN A 134 3.41 1.56 5.55
N GLY A 135 4.12 2.17 6.50
CA GLY A 135 5.01 3.31 6.24
C GLY A 135 6.12 2.97 5.23
N MET A 136 6.69 1.76 5.32
CA MET A 136 7.68 1.28 4.36
C MET A 136 7.09 1.11 2.95
N LEU A 137 5.83 0.68 2.84
CA LEU A 137 5.12 0.55 1.56
C LEU A 137 4.86 1.91 0.91
N ILE A 138 4.43 2.88 1.71
CA ILE A 138 4.19 4.24 1.25
C ILE A 138 5.51 4.90 0.81
N ALA A 139 6.58 4.71 1.58
CA ALA A 139 7.91 5.22 1.21
C ALA A 139 8.44 4.57 -0.08
N SER A 140 8.22 3.26 -0.27
CA SER A 140 8.65 2.59 -1.50
C SER A 140 7.87 3.08 -2.72
N LEU A 141 6.56 3.33 -2.60
CA LEU A 141 5.76 3.99 -3.63
C LEU A 141 6.29 5.39 -3.96
N PHE A 142 6.63 6.18 -2.94
CA PHE A 142 7.23 7.51 -3.14
C PHE A 142 8.54 7.43 -3.95
N PHE A 143 9.45 6.52 -3.58
CA PHE A 143 10.70 6.35 -4.33
C PHE A 143 10.46 5.85 -5.77
N ALA A 144 9.48 4.96 -5.96
CA ALA A 144 9.07 4.53 -7.29
C ALA A 144 8.58 5.72 -8.13
N PHE A 145 7.78 6.62 -7.54
CA PHE A 145 7.29 7.81 -8.22
C PHE A 145 8.41 8.80 -8.58
N ALA A 146 9.32 9.06 -7.64
CA ALA A 146 10.48 9.95 -7.85
C ALA A 146 11.37 9.49 -9.01
N ARG A 147 11.41 8.19 -9.32
CA ARG A 147 12.11 7.66 -10.50
C ARG A 147 11.47 8.08 -11.82
N PHE A 148 10.14 8.24 -11.87
CA PHE A 148 9.43 8.65 -13.09
C PHE A 148 9.32 10.16 -13.25
N TYR A 149 9.34 10.88 -12.13
CA TYR A 149 9.19 12.32 -12.06
C TYR A 149 10.39 12.92 -11.30
N PRO A 150 11.58 12.98 -11.94
CA PRO A 150 12.81 13.52 -11.34
C PRO A 150 12.78 15.04 -11.17
#